data_AF-A0A6L9Z7W2-F1
#
_entry.id   AF-A0A6L9Z7W2-F1
#
_cell.length_a   1.000
_cell.length_b   1.000
_cell.length_c   1.000
_cell.angle_alpha   90.00
_cell.angle_beta   90.00
_cell.angle_gamma   90.00
#
_symmetry.space_group_name_H-M   'P 1'
#
loop_
_entity.id
_entity.type
_entity.pdbx_description
1 polymer ?
#
loop_
_entity_poly.entity_id
_entity_poly.type
_entity_poly.pdbx_seq_one_letter_code
_entity_poly.pdbx_strand_id
1 'polypeptide(L)' 'TLPNIGDQVLIQGKPQFQSIPIAGQDLGELFIQELEQLQRQVYQPKSPLLPAPTDEQ' A
#
# COMPACT_ATOMS: atom_id res chain seq x y z
N THR A 1 8.73 4.37 8.13
CA THR A 1 7.93 3.19 8.50
C THR A 1 7.23 2.67 7.27
N LEU A 2 7.00 1.37 7.15
CA LEU A 2 6.32 0.77 6.00
C LEU A 2 4.87 1.31 5.87
N PRO A 3 4.30 1.40 4.65
CA PRO A 3 2.91 1.79 4.46
C PRO A 3 1.95 0.72 4.97
N ASN A 4 0.79 1.14 5.48
CA ASN A 4 -0.27 0.22 5.89
C ASN A 4 -1.14 -0.17 4.69
N ILE A 5 -1.89 -1.25 4.83
CA ILE A 5 -2.89 -1.65 3.84
C ILE A 5 -3.93 -0.53 3.71
N GLY A 6 -4.16 -0.06 2.48
CA GLY A 6 -5.12 1.00 2.16
C GLY A 6 -4.52 2.40 2.04
N ASP A 7 -3.27 2.61 2.46
CA ASP A 7 -2.58 3.87 2.23
C ASP A 7 -2.34 4.09 0.73
N GLN A 8 -2.52 5.32 0.26
CA GLN A 8 -2.05 5.72 -1.07
C GLN A 8 -0.67 6.35 -0.95
N VAL A 9 0.28 5.85 -1.73
CA VAL A 9 1.68 6.31 -1.75
C VAL A 9 2.11 6.68 -3.16
N LEU A 10 2.90 7.75 -3.28
CA LEU A 10 3.60 8.11 -4.51
C LEU A 10 5.08 7.78 -4.36
N ILE A 11 5.59 6.92 -5.25
CA ILE A 11 6.95 6.39 -5.21
C ILE A 11 7.73 6.87 -6.44
N GLN A 12 8.94 7.39 -6.23
CA GLN A 12 9.91 7.65 -7.29
C GLN A 12 10.94 6.52 -7.32
N GLY A 13 11.20 5.99 -8.51
CA GLY A 13 12.10 4.85 -8.70
C GLY A 13 12.59 4.69 -10.12
N LYS A 14 13.42 3.67 -10.34
CA LYS A 14 13.87 3.24 -11.67
C LYS A 14 13.40 1.82 -11.94
N PRO A 15 12.85 1.52 -13.14
CA PRO A 15 12.46 0.17 -13.49
C PRO A 15 13.69 -0.75 -13.56
N GLN A 16 13.58 -1.94 -12.97
CA GLN A 16 14.62 -2.95 -12.98
C GLN A 16 14.04 -4.32 -13.31
N PHE A 17 14.79 -5.09 -14.08
CA PHE A 17 14.49 -6.47 -14.41
C PHE A 17 15.26 -7.39 -13.46
N GLN A 18 14.56 -8.34 -12.86
CA GLN A 18 15.18 -9.43 -12.10
C GLN A 18 14.50 -10.72 -12.50
N SER A 19 15.31 -11.71 -12.87
CA SER A 19 14.81 -13.07 -13.03
C SER A 19 14.50 -13.65 -11.66
N ILE A 20 13.29 -14.14 -11.47
CA ILE A 20 12.94 -14.94 -10.30
C ILE A 20 12.72 -16.37 -10.82
N PRO A 21 13.53 -17.35 -10.39
CA PRO A 21 13.33 -18.71 -10.82
C PRO A 21 12.04 -19.25 -10.18
N ILE A 22 11.01 -19.52 -10.99
CA ILE A 22 9.79 -20.21 -10.56
C ILE A 22 9.89 -21.66 -11.03
N ALA A 23 9.91 -22.60 -10.09
CA ALA A 23 10.05 -24.04 -10.37
C ALA A 23 11.26 -24.39 -11.28
N GLY A 24 12.36 -23.64 -11.17
CA GLY A 24 13.58 -23.86 -11.96
C GLY A 24 13.52 -23.31 -13.40
N GLN A 25 12.45 -22.60 -13.76
CA GLN A 25 12.37 -21.83 -15.01
C GLN A 25 12.54 -20.35 -14.69
N ASP A 26 13.42 -19.68 -15.43
CA ASP A 26 13.62 -18.24 -15.32
C ASP A 26 12.42 -17.51 -15.92
N LEU A 27 11.54 -17.00 -15.05
CA LEU A 27 10.48 -16.08 -15.40
C LEU A 27 10.88 -14.70 -14.87
N GLY A 28 11.10 -13.77 -15.79
CA GLY A 28 11.50 -12.41 -15.45
C GLY A 28 10.33 -11.58 -14.95
N GLU A 29 10.49 -10.92 -13.81
CA GLU A 29 9.52 -9.93 -13.31
C GLU A 29 10.12 -8.52 -13.44
N LEU A 30 9.28 -7.56 -13.87
CA LEU A 30 9.65 -6.15 -13.93
C LEU A 30 9.08 -5.43 -12.71
N PHE A 31 9.95 -4.84 -11.90
CA PHE A 31 9.56 -4.07 -10.72
C PHE A 31 10.16 -2.67 -10.78
N ILE A 32 9.57 -1.77 -10.01
CA ILE A 32 10.15 -0.45 -9.75
C ILE A 32 10.86 -0.53 -8.41
N GLN A 33 12.17 -0.30 -8.40
CA GLN A 33 12.89 -0.13 -7.15
C GLN A 33 12.56 1.25 -6.58
N GLU A 34 11.91 1.29 -5.42
CA GLU A 34 11.66 2.51 -4.66
C GLU A 34 12.98 3.14 -4.23
N LEU A 35 13.22 4.39 -4.66
CA LEU A 35 14.37 5.18 -4.25
C LEU A 35 13.95 6.22 -3.20
N GLU A 36 12.79 6.84 -3.40
CA GLU A 36 12.25 7.85 -2.50
C GLU A 36 10.73 7.83 -2.52
N GLN A 37 10.12 7.96 -1.34
CA GLN A 37 8.69 8.12 -1.18
C GLN A 37 8.35 9.60 -1.06
N LEU A 38 7.69 10.17 -2.08
CA LEU A 38 7.46 11.61 -2.15
C LEU A 38 6.23 12.06 -1.35
N GLN A 39 5.17 11.26 -1.34
CA GLN A 39 3.89 11.59 -0.68
C GLN A 39 3.21 10.35 -0.11
N ARG A 40 2.45 10.52 0.98
CA ARG A 40 1.59 9.49 1.60
C ARG A 40 0.26 10.11 1.99
N GLN A 41 -0.84 9.50 1.58
CA GLN A 41 -2.16 9.75 2.15
C GLN A 41 -2.51 8.59 3.06
N VAL A 42 -2.62 8.88 4.36
CA VAL A 42 -2.94 7.87 5.37
C VAL A 42 -4.42 7.53 5.26
N TYR A 43 -4.73 6.24 5.13
CA TYR A 43 -6.10 5.80 5.22
C TYR A 43 -6.63 5.99 6.64
N GLN A 44 -7.65 6.85 6.79
CA GLN A 44 -8.44 6.92 8.01
C GLN A 44 -9.72 6.13 7.79
N PRO A 45 -9.91 4.99 8.49
CA PRO A 45 -11.22 4.34 8.48
C PRO A 45 -12.24 5.33 9.02
N LYS A 46 -13.31 5.57 8.25
CA LYS A 46 -14.47 6.31 8.77
C LYS A 46 -14.99 5.52 9.96
N SER A 47 -14.87 6.07 11.16
CA SER A 47 -15.47 5.51 12.37
C SER A 47 -16.94 5.16 12.08
N PRO A 48 -17.43 3.98 12.47
CA PRO A 48 -18.86 3.74 12.46
C PRO A 48 -19.49 4.80 13.37
N LEU A 49 -20.40 5.61 12.83
CA LEU A 49 -21.26 6.47 13.63
C LEU A 49 -22.04 5.55 14.57
N LEU A 50 -21.59 5.41 15.82
CA LEU A 50 -22.40 4.82 16.87
C LEU A 50 -23.68 5.68 16.97
N PRO A 51 -24.88 5.11 16.83
CA PRO A 51 -26.10 5.87 17.01
C PRO A 51 -26.10 6.46 18.43
N ALA A 52 -26.46 7.74 18.55
CA ALA A 52 -26.56 8.42 19.84
C ALA A 52 -27.50 7.63 20.78
N PRO A 53 -27.22 7.59 22.09
CA PRO A 53 -28.10 6.91 23.03
C PRO A 53 -29.47 7.56 22.93
N THR A 54 -30.49 6.74 22.65
CA THR A 54 -31.88 7.17 22.72
C THR A 54 -32.15 7.52 24.17
N ASP A 55 -32.43 8.79 24.45
CA ASP A 55 -33.06 9.18 25.72
C ASP A 55 -34.42 8.46 25.77
N GLU A 56 -34.51 7.39 26.55
CA GLU A 56 -35.77 6.79 26.96
C GLU A 56 -36.43 7.75 27.96
N GLN A 57 -37.52 8.40 27.55
CA GLN A 57 -38.45 9.11 28.42
C GLN A 57 -39.28 8.14 29.27
#